data_AF-A0A969E295-F1
#
_entry.id   AF-A0A969E295-F1
#
_cell.length_a   1.000
_cell.length_b   1.000
_cell.length_c   1.000
_cell.angle_alpha   90.00
_cell.angle_beta   90.00
_cell.angle_gamma   90.00
#
_symmetry.space_group_name_H-M   'P 1'
#
loop_
_entity.id
_entity.type
_entity.pdbx_description
1 polymer ?
#
loop_
_entity_poly.entity_id
_entity_poly.type
_entity_poly.pdbx_seq_one_letter_code
_entity_poly.pdbx_strand_id
1 'polypeptide(L)'
;MIKADSPNTPTHCFNLLWSTVNEKYAFFDYKEIDWDSVRRVNAPKISDSMSQDSLFKVLSSMLSALRDGHVNLATTVNRSRYWSWREAFPDNYNPNFIFRHYFKSDFHLTGNLPNQILPDSIGLVAYSSFSSPIPDIHIDYVMKRFEHCKGIIIDVRDNGGGAMSYVFKLMSRFIDKKMIAGYAHLKMAWAKTISPKQNRFLWRLTNGQSPF
;
A
#
# COMPACT_ATOMS: atom_id res chain seq x y z
N MET A 1 9.55 -19.91 6.10
CA MET A 1 8.13 -20.30 6.20
C MET A 1 7.93 -21.07 7.48
N ILE A 2 6.77 -20.93 8.14
CA ILE A 2 6.44 -21.71 9.35
C ILE A 2 6.34 -23.18 8.93
N LYS A 3 7.07 -24.07 9.60
CA LYS A 3 7.02 -25.51 9.29
C LYS A 3 5.69 -26.07 9.81
N ALA A 4 5.12 -27.05 9.11
CA ALA A 4 3.83 -27.66 9.49
C ALA A 4 3.82 -28.18 10.93
N ASP A 5 4.97 -28.65 11.44
CA ASP A 5 5.11 -29.21 12.79
C ASP A 5 5.58 -28.18 13.83
N SER A 6 5.48 -26.88 13.54
CA SER A 6 5.90 -25.85 14.50
C SER A 6 4.96 -25.85 15.71
N PRO A 7 5.47 -25.77 16.96
CA PRO A 7 4.62 -25.73 18.14
C PRO A 7 3.63 -24.56 18.09
N ASN A 8 2.34 -24.84 18.31
CA ASN A 8 1.31 -23.79 18.34
C ASN A 8 1.03 -23.31 19.77
N THR A 9 2.08 -23.04 20.55
CA THR A 9 1.94 -22.49 21.91
C THR A 9 2.02 -20.97 21.89
N PRO A 10 1.36 -20.27 22.84
CA PRO A 10 1.48 -18.82 23.00
C PRO A 10 2.93 -18.32 23.01
N THR A 11 3.82 -18.99 23.73
CA THR A 11 5.25 -18.63 23.82
C THR A 11 5.96 -18.78 22.47
N HIS A 12 5.67 -19.86 21.73
CA HIS A 12 6.26 -20.06 20.40
C HIS A 12 5.79 -18.98 19.42
N CYS A 13 4.47 -18.74 19.36
CA CYS A 13 3.87 -17.72 18.50
C CYS A 13 4.42 -16.32 18.79
N PHE A 14 4.59 -15.95 20.07
CA PHE A 14 5.20 -14.69 20.46
C PHE A 14 6.64 -14.56 19.95
N ASN A 15 7.49 -15.55 20.23
CA ASN A 15 8.90 -15.51 19.82
C ASN A 15 9.05 -15.48 18.30
N LEU A 16 8.23 -16.26 17.59
CA LEU A 16 8.21 -16.30 16.13
C LEU A 16 7.76 -14.98 15.51
N LEU A 17 6.71 -14.36 16.04
CA LEU A 17 6.26 -13.05 15.58
C LEU A 17 7.35 -12.00 15.81
N TRP A 18 7.91 -11.97 17.02
CA TRP A 18 8.94 -11.00 17.38
C TRP A 18 10.17 -11.12 16.48
N SER A 19 10.70 -12.34 16.26
CA SER A 19 11.86 -12.57 15.40
C SER A 19 11.57 -12.24 13.94
N THR A 20 10.38 -12.61 13.44
CA THR A 20 9.98 -12.31 12.06
C THR A 20 9.94 -10.81 11.81
N VAL A 21 9.38 -10.03 12.73
CA VAL A 21 9.36 -8.57 12.62
C VAL A 21 10.77 -8.00 12.75
N ASN A 22 11.58 -8.49 13.70
CA ASN A 22 12.96 -8.07 13.88
C ASN A 22 13.80 -8.20 12.59
N GLU A 23 13.69 -9.35 11.93
CA GLU A 23 14.43 -9.67 10.71
C GLU A 23 13.91 -8.89 9.50
N LYS A 24 12.60 -8.72 9.36
CA LYS A 24 11.99 -8.29 8.09
C LYS A 24 11.46 -6.87 8.07
N TYR A 25 11.14 -6.29 9.23
CA TYR A 25 10.57 -4.95 9.27
C TYR A 25 11.63 -3.91 8.90
N ALA A 26 11.29 -3.10 7.90
CA ALA A 26 12.23 -2.23 7.18
C ALA A 26 12.42 -0.86 7.84
N PHE A 27 11.55 -0.47 8.77
CA PHE A 27 11.41 0.93 9.19
C PHE A 27 11.74 1.17 10.67
N PHE A 28 12.49 0.27 11.34
CA PHE A 28 12.86 0.47 12.74
C PHE A 28 13.67 1.76 12.95
N ASP A 29 14.74 1.96 12.17
CA ASP A 29 15.60 3.14 12.30
C ASP A 29 14.82 4.42 11.96
N TYR A 30 14.06 4.39 10.87
CA TYR A 30 13.25 5.53 10.41
C TYR A 30 12.22 5.96 11.46
N LYS A 31 11.64 5.01 12.19
CA LYS A 31 10.66 5.27 13.24
C LYS A 31 11.27 5.35 14.64
N GLU A 32 12.58 5.23 14.76
CA GLU A 32 13.33 5.24 16.03
C GLU A 32 12.77 4.24 17.06
N ILE A 33 12.53 3.00 16.63
CA ILE A 33 11.92 1.95 17.45
C ILE A 33 12.98 1.03 18.04
N ASP A 34 13.05 0.97 19.38
CA ASP A 34 13.76 -0.11 20.10
C ASP A 34 12.87 -1.36 20.17
N TRP A 35 13.04 -2.26 19.20
CA TRP A 35 12.26 -3.49 19.12
C TRP A 35 12.60 -4.51 20.24
N ASP A 36 13.82 -4.45 20.79
CA ASP A 36 14.22 -5.27 21.93
C ASP A 36 13.48 -4.83 23.20
N SER A 37 13.28 -3.52 23.38
CA SER A 37 12.45 -2.97 24.46
C SER A 37 11.00 -3.44 24.37
N VAL A 38 10.42 -3.42 23.17
CA VAL A 38 9.07 -3.94 22.93
C VAL A 38 8.96 -5.42 23.35
N ARG A 39 10.00 -6.23 23.10
CA ARG A 39 10.06 -7.62 23.60
C ARG A 39 10.02 -7.68 25.12
N ARG A 40 10.90 -6.93 25.80
CA ARG A 40 11.05 -6.93 27.26
C ARG A 40 9.73 -6.57 27.96
N VAL A 41 8.96 -5.63 27.41
CA VAL A 41 7.67 -5.21 27.95
C VAL A 41 6.56 -6.25 27.76
N ASN A 42 6.59 -7.01 26.66
CA ASN A 42 5.49 -7.92 26.32
C ASN A 42 5.75 -9.38 26.70
N ALA A 43 7.00 -9.84 26.78
CA ALA A 43 7.34 -11.22 27.12
C ALA A 43 6.73 -11.68 28.46
N PRO A 44 6.72 -10.89 29.55
CA PRO A 44 6.11 -11.29 30.82
C PRO A 44 4.58 -11.46 30.77
N LYS A 45 3.92 -10.99 29.71
CA LYS A 45 2.46 -11.10 29.52
C LYS A 45 2.05 -12.41 28.83
N ILE A 46 3.03 -13.18 28.36
CA ILE A 46 2.79 -14.43 27.62
C ILE A 46 2.82 -15.60 28.61
N SER A 47 1.82 -16.46 28.51
CA SER A 47 1.74 -17.72 29.24
C SER A 47 1.17 -18.79 28.31
N ASP A 48 1.71 -20.01 28.34
CA ASP A 48 1.18 -21.11 27.52
C ASP A 48 -0.21 -21.58 27.97
N SER A 49 -0.68 -21.13 29.14
CA SER A 49 -2.06 -21.34 29.61
C SER A 49 -3.06 -20.27 29.17
N MET A 50 -2.63 -19.21 28.46
CA MET A 50 -3.52 -18.12 28.07
C MET A 50 -4.44 -18.50 26.90
N SER A 51 -5.61 -17.87 26.81
CA SER A 51 -6.52 -18.08 25.67
C SER A 51 -5.95 -17.49 24.38
N GLN A 52 -6.42 -17.99 23.23
CA GLN A 52 -6.06 -17.45 21.91
C GLN A 52 -6.44 -15.97 21.76
N ASP A 53 -7.57 -15.55 22.32
CA ASP A 53 -7.99 -14.14 22.32
C ASP A 53 -7.04 -13.25 23.13
N SER A 54 -6.60 -13.74 24.30
CA SER A 54 -5.64 -13.02 25.13
C SER A 54 -4.29 -12.92 24.41
N LEU A 55 -3.84 -14.00 23.78
CA LEU A 55 -2.63 -14.00 22.97
C LEU A 55 -2.75 -13.00 21.82
N PHE A 56 -3.84 -13.06 21.04
CA PHE A 56 -4.09 -12.14 19.93
C PHE A 56 -4.06 -10.68 20.37
N LYS A 57 -4.67 -10.35 21.52
CA LYS A 57 -4.63 -8.99 22.09
C LYS A 57 -3.20 -8.55 22.44
N VAL A 58 -2.40 -9.40 23.10
CA VAL A 58 -1.01 -9.07 23.46
C VAL A 58 -0.15 -8.90 22.19
N LEU A 59 -0.24 -9.82 21.23
CA LEU A 59 0.53 -9.73 19.98
C LEU A 59 0.12 -8.52 19.14
N SER A 60 -1.18 -8.21 19.08
CA SER A 60 -1.69 -7.00 18.41
C SER A 60 -1.16 -5.72 19.07
N SER A 61 -1.17 -5.68 20.41
CA SER A 61 -0.60 -4.57 21.18
C SER A 61 0.92 -4.46 21.04
N MET A 62 1.63 -5.57 20.79
CA MET A 62 3.06 -5.54 20.50
C MET A 62 3.31 -4.89 19.13
N LEU A 63 2.53 -5.24 18.11
CA LEU A 63 2.67 -4.68 16.76
C LEU A 63 2.26 -3.21 16.67
N SER A 64 1.38 -2.72 17.54
CA SER A 64 0.99 -1.30 17.54
C SER A 64 2.16 -0.36 17.87
N ALA A 65 3.21 -0.83 18.55
CA ALA A 65 4.44 -0.08 18.77
C ALA A 65 5.14 0.32 17.45
N LEU A 66 4.86 -0.40 16.35
CA LEU A 66 5.39 -0.07 15.02
C LEU A 66 4.75 1.18 14.41
N ARG A 67 3.59 1.63 14.95
CA ARG A 67 2.84 2.80 14.46
C ARG A 67 2.68 2.74 12.93
N ASP A 68 2.18 1.61 12.45
CA ASP A 68 2.16 1.26 11.03
C ASP A 68 0.81 0.70 10.59
N GLY A 69 0.09 1.43 9.73
CA GLY A 69 -1.19 1.00 9.18
C GLY A 69 -1.10 -0.25 8.29
N HIS A 70 0.09 -0.58 7.77
CA HIS A 70 0.32 -1.71 6.87
C HIS A 70 0.83 -2.97 7.56
N VAL A 71 1.05 -2.93 8.89
CA VAL A 71 1.40 -4.14 9.67
C VAL A 71 0.16 -4.65 10.39
N ASN A 72 -0.25 -5.87 10.05
CA ASN A 72 -1.43 -6.50 10.63
C ASN A 72 -1.11 -7.94 11.06
N LEU A 73 -1.74 -8.37 12.15
CA LEU A 73 -1.82 -9.77 12.55
C LEU A 73 -3.19 -10.30 12.14
N ALA A 74 -3.22 -11.38 11.38
CA ALA A 74 -4.47 -11.99 10.93
C ALA A 74 -4.65 -13.38 11.57
N THR A 75 -5.88 -13.67 11.98
CA THR A 75 -6.38 -15.01 12.28
C THR A 75 -7.53 -15.32 11.31
N THR A 76 -8.15 -16.49 11.45
CA THR A 76 -9.34 -16.86 10.67
C THR A 76 -10.55 -15.96 10.94
N VAL A 77 -10.60 -15.31 12.11
CA VAL A 77 -11.78 -14.56 12.57
C VAL A 77 -11.50 -13.08 12.87
N ASN A 78 -10.22 -12.66 12.94
CA ASN A 78 -9.88 -11.29 13.30
C ASN A 78 -8.61 -10.79 12.59
N ARG A 79 -8.49 -9.47 12.46
CA ARG A 79 -7.31 -8.79 11.93
C ARG A 79 -6.99 -7.57 12.79
N SER A 80 -5.78 -7.53 13.32
CA SER A 80 -5.27 -6.38 14.06
C SER A 80 -4.94 -5.23 13.10
N ARG A 81 -5.04 -4.00 13.59
CA ARG A 81 -4.80 -2.79 12.80
C ARG A 81 -4.32 -1.66 13.70
N TYR A 82 -3.38 -0.88 13.21
CA TYR A 82 -3.04 0.42 13.80
C TYR A 82 -3.80 1.51 13.04
N TRP A 83 -5.06 1.73 13.42
CA TRP A 83 -5.99 2.56 12.63
C TRP A 83 -5.79 4.06 12.82
N SER A 84 -5.14 4.47 13.92
CA SER A 84 -4.79 5.88 14.16
C SER A 84 -3.95 6.49 13.05
N TRP A 85 -3.20 5.69 12.28
CA TRP A 85 -2.49 6.15 11.08
C TRP A 85 -3.43 6.74 10.02
N ARG A 86 -4.65 6.18 9.87
CA ARG A 86 -5.67 6.68 8.95
C ARG A 86 -6.52 7.78 9.59
N GLU A 87 -7.00 7.55 10.81
CA GLU A 87 -7.91 8.47 11.52
C GLU A 87 -7.27 9.79 11.91
N ALA A 88 -5.94 9.88 11.94
CA ALA A 88 -5.23 11.14 12.15
C ALA A 88 -5.44 12.16 11.01
N PHE A 89 -6.06 11.75 9.89
CA PHE A 89 -6.28 12.59 8.73
C PHE A 89 -7.78 12.63 8.33
N PRO A 90 -8.28 13.77 7.83
CA PRO A 90 -9.63 13.83 7.28
C PRO A 90 -9.71 13.00 5.98
N ASP A 91 -10.88 12.43 5.69
CA ASP A 91 -11.07 11.55 4.52
C ASP A 91 -10.79 12.27 3.18
N ASN A 92 -10.99 13.60 3.11
CA ASN A 92 -10.71 14.45 1.93
C ASN A 92 -11.33 13.99 0.60
N TYR A 93 -12.24 13.02 0.63
CA TYR A 93 -12.89 12.44 -0.54
C TYR A 93 -14.31 12.02 -0.20
N ASN A 94 -15.24 12.35 -1.10
CA ASN A 94 -16.61 11.88 -1.02
C ASN A 94 -17.04 11.48 -2.44
N PRO A 95 -17.12 10.17 -2.75
CA PRO A 95 -17.43 9.72 -4.10
C PRO A 95 -18.79 10.21 -4.56
N ASN A 96 -19.79 10.25 -3.68
CA ASN A 96 -21.12 10.76 -4.04
C ASN A 96 -21.10 12.23 -4.44
N PHE A 97 -20.31 13.06 -3.75
CA PHE A 97 -20.16 14.46 -4.10
C PHE A 97 -19.48 14.60 -5.48
N ILE A 98 -18.37 13.88 -5.70
CA ILE A 98 -17.61 13.94 -6.94
C ILE A 98 -18.47 13.47 -8.13
N PHE A 99 -19.14 12.32 -7.99
CA PHE A 99 -19.99 11.79 -9.05
C PHE A 99 -21.19 12.69 -9.36
N ARG A 100 -21.85 13.26 -8.35
CA ARG A 100 -23.02 14.13 -8.59
C ARG A 100 -22.66 15.48 -9.21
N HIS A 101 -21.53 16.07 -8.84
CA HIS A 101 -21.20 17.45 -9.24
C HIS A 101 -20.27 17.54 -10.44
N TYR A 102 -19.32 16.59 -10.58
CA TYR A 102 -18.28 16.66 -11.62
C TYR A 102 -18.53 15.65 -12.74
N PHE A 103 -18.74 14.37 -12.42
CA PHE A 103 -19.04 13.37 -13.45
C PHE A 103 -20.46 13.51 -14.00
N LYS A 104 -21.42 13.84 -13.12
CA LYS A 104 -22.86 13.91 -13.41
C LYS A 104 -23.36 12.57 -13.97
N SER A 105 -24.49 12.56 -14.68
CA SER A 105 -25.09 11.35 -15.24
C SER A 105 -24.55 10.96 -16.62
N ASP A 106 -23.82 11.85 -17.29
CA ASP A 106 -23.36 11.74 -18.68
C ASP A 106 -21.85 11.51 -18.81
N PHE A 107 -21.16 11.17 -17.72
CA PHE A 107 -19.78 10.73 -17.78
C PHE A 107 -19.62 9.49 -18.67
N HIS A 108 -18.44 9.35 -19.24
CA HIS A 108 -18.08 8.17 -20.01
C HIS A 108 -17.41 7.16 -19.09
N LEU A 109 -17.82 5.90 -19.18
CA LEU A 109 -17.19 4.81 -18.46
C LEU A 109 -16.36 3.97 -19.43
N THR A 110 -15.05 4.18 -19.45
CA THR A 110 -14.12 3.41 -20.28
C THR A 110 -13.45 2.34 -19.43
N GLY A 111 -14.09 1.17 -19.32
CA GLY A 111 -13.65 0.12 -18.41
C GLY A 111 -13.69 0.59 -16.95
N ASN A 112 -12.54 0.56 -16.26
CA ASN A 112 -12.40 1.00 -14.86
C ASN A 112 -12.04 2.49 -14.72
N LEU A 113 -12.22 3.29 -15.79
CA LEU A 113 -11.88 4.71 -15.86
C LEU A 113 -13.13 5.56 -16.16
N PRO A 114 -13.98 5.86 -15.14
CA PRO A 114 -14.98 6.91 -15.28
C PRO A 114 -14.28 8.23 -15.62
N ASN A 115 -14.73 8.89 -16.68
CA ASN A 115 -14.10 10.07 -17.24
C ASN A 115 -15.13 11.09 -17.77
N GLN A 116 -14.81 12.38 -17.67
CA GLN A 116 -15.67 13.49 -18.07
C GLN A 116 -14.82 14.67 -18.56
N ILE A 117 -15.35 15.49 -19.47
CA ILE A 117 -14.76 16.80 -19.77
C ILE A 117 -15.55 17.85 -18.99
N LEU A 118 -14.87 18.52 -18.07
CA LEU A 118 -15.42 19.59 -17.25
C LEU A 118 -15.58 20.89 -18.06
N PRO A 119 -16.33 21.89 -17.54
CA PRO A 119 -16.28 23.25 -18.05
C PRO A 119 -14.83 23.74 -18.18
N ASP A 120 -14.58 24.63 -19.14
CA ASP A 120 -13.24 25.13 -19.52
C ASP A 120 -12.31 24.14 -20.22
N SER A 121 -12.84 23.00 -20.68
CA SER A 121 -12.09 21.97 -21.41
C SER A 121 -11.01 21.33 -20.54
N ILE A 122 -11.36 20.89 -19.34
CA ILE A 122 -10.49 20.10 -18.47
C ILE A 122 -10.96 18.65 -18.45
N GLY A 123 -10.09 17.71 -18.82
CA GLY A 123 -10.39 16.29 -18.71
C GLY A 123 -10.31 15.83 -17.25
N LEU A 124 -11.32 15.13 -16.75
CA LEU A 124 -11.33 14.49 -15.44
C LEU A 124 -11.45 12.99 -15.65
N VAL A 125 -10.51 12.21 -15.11
CA VAL A 125 -10.60 10.74 -15.05
C VAL A 125 -10.32 10.30 -13.62
N ALA A 126 -11.14 9.39 -13.09
CA ALA A 126 -10.86 8.75 -11.82
C ALA A 126 -10.38 7.31 -12.05
N TYR A 127 -9.39 6.89 -11.26
CA TYR A 127 -8.95 5.50 -11.23
C TYR A 127 -8.89 5.03 -9.77
N SER A 128 -9.98 4.40 -9.33
CA SER A 128 -10.24 4.14 -7.91
C SER A 128 -9.46 2.95 -7.34
N SER A 129 -8.82 2.11 -8.16
CA SER A 129 -7.95 1.04 -7.65
C SER A 129 -6.95 0.55 -8.70
N PHE A 130 -5.67 0.51 -8.33
CA PHE A 130 -4.65 -0.19 -9.14
C PHE A 130 -4.79 -1.72 -9.08
N SER A 131 -5.79 -2.27 -8.40
CA SER A 131 -6.14 -3.69 -8.53
C SER A 131 -7.07 -3.95 -9.70
N SER A 132 -7.77 -2.91 -10.17
CA SER A 132 -8.71 -2.99 -11.28
C SER A 132 -7.95 -2.90 -12.61
N PRO A 133 -8.06 -3.90 -13.51
CA PRO A 133 -7.32 -3.91 -14.77
C PRO A 133 -7.61 -2.70 -15.66
N ILE A 134 -6.55 -2.14 -16.26
CA ILE A 134 -6.64 -1.09 -17.28
C ILE A 134 -5.85 -1.48 -18.53
N PRO A 135 -6.50 -2.09 -19.53
CA PRO A 135 -5.91 -2.29 -20.86
C PRO A 135 -5.43 -0.97 -21.48
N ASP A 136 -4.36 -1.03 -22.27
CA ASP A 136 -3.77 0.16 -22.92
C ASP A 136 -4.81 0.91 -23.78
N ILE A 137 -5.68 0.18 -24.49
CA ILE A 137 -6.74 0.76 -25.30
C ILE A 137 -7.73 1.61 -24.49
N HIS A 138 -7.99 1.29 -23.22
CA HIS A 138 -8.85 2.13 -22.38
C HIS A 138 -8.16 3.44 -22.02
N ILE A 139 -6.86 3.39 -21.69
CA ILE A 139 -6.06 4.58 -21.37
C ILE A 139 -5.97 5.46 -22.61
N ASP A 140 -5.63 4.88 -23.76
CA ASP A 140 -5.43 5.59 -25.01
C ASP A 140 -6.73 6.23 -25.51
N TYR A 141 -7.88 5.56 -25.34
CA TYR A 141 -9.18 6.14 -25.63
C TYR A 141 -9.47 7.38 -24.77
N VAL A 142 -9.23 7.30 -23.46
CA VAL A 142 -9.43 8.45 -22.54
C VAL A 142 -8.47 9.58 -22.88
N MET A 143 -7.19 9.29 -23.14
CA MET A 143 -6.21 10.31 -23.55
C MET A 143 -6.60 10.98 -24.86
N LYS A 144 -7.08 10.21 -25.85
CA LYS A 144 -7.57 10.76 -27.12
C LYS A 144 -8.78 11.65 -26.92
N ARG A 145 -9.72 11.27 -26.04
CA ARG A 145 -10.87 12.10 -25.66
C ARG A 145 -10.43 13.44 -25.05
N PHE A 146 -9.30 13.46 -24.35
CA PHE A 146 -8.75 14.64 -23.69
C PHE A 146 -7.70 15.41 -24.52
N GLU A 147 -7.43 15.01 -25.76
CA GLU A 147 -6.35 15.59 -26.60
C GLU A 147 -6.44 17.10 -26.79
N HIS A 148 -7.66 17.65 -26.83
CA HIS A 148 -7.92 19.09 -26.98
C HIS A 148 -8.27 19.79 -25.66
N CYS A 149 -8.20 19.09 -24.53
CA CYS A 149 -8.39 19.69 -23.21
C CYS A 149 -7.16 20.53 -22.84
N LYS A 150 -7.39 21.62 -22.09
CA LYS A 150 -6.32 22.49 -21.56
C LYS A 150 -5.48 21.79 -20.48
N GLY A 151 -6.01 20.74 -19.87
CA GLY A 151 -5.36 19.96 -18.83
C GLY A 151 -6.17 18.72 -18.44
N ILE A 152 -5.55 17.86 -17.64
CA ILE A 152 -6.15 16.60 -17.18
C ILE A 152 -6.02 16.54 -15.65
N ILE A 153 -7.12 16.20 -14.98
CA ILE A 153 -7.19 15.82 -13.57
C ILE A 153 -7.29 14.29 -13.52
N ILE A 154 -6.31 13.65 -12.87
CA ILE A 154 -6.31 12.23 -12.59
C ILE A 154 -6.64 12.06 -11.10
N ASP A 155 -7.86 11.63 -10.80
CA ASP A 155 -8.32 11.45 -9.42
C ASP A 155 -8.01 10.02 -8.94
N VAL A 156 -7.10 9.95 -7.97
CA VAL A 156 -6.71 8.72 -7.25
C VAL A 156 -6.93 8.86 -5.74
N ARG A 157 -7.71 9.87 -5.30
CA ARG A 157 -8.12 10.00 -3.90
C ARG A 157 -9.00 8.80 -3.56
N ASP A 158 -8.67 8.07 -2.50
CA ASP A 158 -9.26 6.77 -2.12
C ASP A 158 -8.84 5.55 -2.98
N ASN A 159 -7.76 5.66 -3.76
CA ASN A 159 -7.13 4.50 -4.39
C ASN A 159 -6.15 3.82 -3.41
N GLY A 160 -6.54 2.67 -2.87
CA GLY A 160 -5.75 1.88 -1.91
C GLY A 160 -4.53 1.15 -2.48
N GLY A 161 -4.18 1.35 -3.75
CA GLY A 161 -3.07 0.69 -4.42
C GLY A 161 -3.47 -0.53 -5.23
N GLY A 162 -2.50 -1.42 -5.46
CA GLY A 162 -2.64 -2.61 -6.30
C GLY A 162 -1.39 -2.88 -7.13
N ALA A 163 -1.56 -3.21 -8.40
CA ALA A 163 -0.48 -3.60 -9.29
C ALA A 163 0.32 -2.40 -9.82
N MET A 164 1.63 -2.39 -9.57
CA MET A 164 2.56 -1.40 -10.10
C MET A 164 2.60 -1.37 -11.64
N SER A 165 2.28 -2.48 -12.31
CA SER A 165 2.19 -2.52 -13.76
C SER A 165 1.14 -1.53 -14.31
N TYR A 166 0.01 -1.37 -13.65
CA TYR A 166 -1.03 -0.43 -14.06
C TYR A 166 -0.64 1.02 -13.79
N VAL A 167 0.09 1.28 -12.69
CA VAL A 167 0.71 2.60 -12.43
C VAL A 167 1.62 2.96 -13.59
N PHE A 168 2.51 2.05 -13.99
CA PHE A 168 3.47 2.31 -15.07
C PHE A 168 2.81 2.44 -16.44
N LYS A 169 1.77 1.64 -16.75
CA LYS A 169 0.96 1.83 -17.96
C LYS A 169 0.38 3.23 -18.06
N LEU A 170 -0.29 3.70 -17.00
CA LEU A 170 -0.88 5.03 -16.98
C LEU A 170 0.20 6.12 -17.10
N MET A 171 1.24 6.06 -16.25
CA MET A 171 2.31 7.07 -16.23
C MET A 171 3.10 7.13 -17.55
N SER A 172 3.19 6.03 -18.30
CA SER A 172 3.90 6.01 -19.59
C SER A 172 3.34 6.99 -20.62
N ARG A 173 2.06 7.39 -20.51
CA ARG A 173 1.41 8.37 -21.41
C ARG A 173 1.80 9.81 -21.11
N PHE A 174 2.46 10.07 -19.98
CA PHE A 174 2.83 11.40 -19.52
C PHE A 174 4.33 11.66 -19.59
N ILE A 175 5.10 10.80 -20.25
CA ILE A 175 6.55 10.94 -20.42
C ILE A 175 6.93 10.84 -21.90
N ASP A 176 7.85 11.68 -22.33
CA ASP A 176 8.40 11.72 -23.70
C ASP A 176 9.62 10.80 -23.86
N LYS A 177 10.35 10.56 -22.76
CA LYS A 177 11.57 9.74 -22.73
C LYS A 177 11.64 8.85 -21.50
N LYS A 178 12.44 7.80 -21.61
CA LYS A 178 12.74 6.88 -20.50
C LYS A 178 13.33 7.64 -19.32
N MET A 179 12.79 7.40 -18.13
CA MET A 179 13.26 8.03 -16.89
C MET A 179 13.31 7.07 -15.70
N ILE A 180 13.98 7.51 -14.63
CA ILE A 180 14.00 6.78 -13.36
C ILE A 180 12.74 7.15 -12.59
N ALA A 181 11.95 6.15 -12.22
CA ALA A 181 10.72 6.30 -11.45
C ALA A 181 10.97 6.24 -9.94
N GLY A 182 11.99 5.49 -9.52
CA GLY A 182 12.34 5.34 -8.12
C GLY A 182 13.36 4.24 -7.88
N TYR A 183 13.68 4.06 -6.61
CA TYR A 183 14.58 3.01 -6.13
C TYR A 183 13.90 2.24 -5.01
N ALA A 184 14.05 0.92 -5.02
CA ALA A 184 13.65 0.06 -3.93
C ALA A 184 14.88 -0.56 -3.28
N HIS A 185 14.86 -0.70 -1.96
CA HIS A 185 15.93 -1.34 -1.20
C HIS A 185 15.35 -2.49 -0.38
N LEU A 186 16.03 -3.64 -0.39
CA LEU A 186 15.64 -4.78 0.44
C LEU A 186 16.52 -4.86 1.69
N LYS A 187 15.86 -5.00 2.84
CA LYS A 187 16.51 -5.29 4.11
C LYS A 187 16.96 -6.76 4.12
N MET A 188 18.22 -6.98 4.51
CA MET A 188 18.72 -8.33 4.78
C MET A 188 18.33 -8.75 6.20
N ALA A 189 17.94 -10.00 6.40
CA ALA A 189 17.45 -10.49 7.69
C ALA A 189 18.42 -10.28 8.87
N TRP A 190 19.73 -10.34 8.60
CA TRP A 190 20.78 -10.13 9.61
C TRP A 190 21.12 -8.66 9.84
N ALA A 191 20.68 -7.75 8.97
CA ALA A 191 21.01 -6.33 9.06
C ALA A 191 19.97 -5.61 9.90
N LYS A 192 20.42 -4.79 10.87
CA LYS A 192 19.50 -3.91 11.62
C LYS A 192 18.93 -2.81 10.73
N THR A 193 19.75 -2.33 9.79
CA THR A 193 19.47 -1.17 8.94
C THR A 193 19.49 -1.56 7.45
N ILE A 194 18.84 -0.76 6.61
CA ILE A 194 18.91 -0.92 5.15
C ILE A 194 20.18 -0.27 4.62
N SER A 195 20.99 -1.01 3.88
CA SER A 195 22.17 -0.46 3.20
C SER A 195 21.75 0.38 1.98
N PRO A 196 22.14 1.67 1.88
CA PRO A 196 21.83 2.50 0.72
C PRO A 196 22.53 2.05 -0.57
N LYS A 197 23.59 1.23 -0.47
CA LYS A 197 24.42 0.82 -1.62
C LYS A 197 24.20 -0.62 -2.06
N GLN A 198 23.51 -1.43 -1.27
CA GLN A 198 23.28 -2.86 -1.55
C GLN A 198 21.79 -3.15 -1.73
N ASN A 199 21.46 -4.22 -2.46
CA ASN A 199 20.09 -4.68 -2.70
C ASN A 199 19.14 -3.59 -3.23
N ARG A 200 19.68 -2.74 -4.11
CA ARG A 200 18.97 -1.63 -4.73
C ARG A 200 18.39 -2.08 -6.07
N PHE A 201 17.09 -1.93 -6.23
CA PHE A 201 16.38 -2.15 -7.47
C PHE A 201 15.99 -0.80 -8.06
N LEU A 202 16.13 -0.67 -9.37
CA LEU A 202 15.76 0.53 -10.09
C LEU A 202 14.42 0.31 -10.76
N TRP A 203 13.49 1.21 -10.51
CA TRP A 203 12.27 1.28 -11.29
C TRP A 203 12.45 2.31 -12.39
N ARG A 204 12.17 1.88 -13.62
CA ARG A 204 12.25 2.73 -14.81
C ARG A 204 10.84 2.93 -15.35
N LEU A 205 10.58 4.10 -15.90
CA LEU A 205 9.40 4.38 -16.68
C LEU A 205 9.82 4.50 -18.15
N THR A 206 9.07 3.84 -19.02
CA THR A 206 9.30 3.79 -20.47
C THR A 206 8.01 4.16 -21.17
N ASN A 207 8.09 4.95 -22.24
CA ASN A 207 6.92 5.26 -23.06
C ASN A 207 6.49 3.98 -23.82
N GLY A 208 5.37 3.37 -23.42
CA GLY A 208 4.74 2.28 -24.16
C GLY A 208 5.28 0.85 -23.99
N GLN A 209 6.28 0.60 -23.12
CA GLN A 209 6.73 -0.77 -22.83
C GLN A 209 6.82 -1.04 -21.32
N SER A 210 6.55 -2.28 -20.91
CA SER A 210 6.73 -2.77 -19.55
C SER A 210 8.15 -2.46 -19.06
N PRO A 211 8.32 -2.02 -17.80
CA PRO A 211 9.63 -1.78 -17.21
C PRO A 211 10.34 -3.05 -16.71
N PHE A 212 9.65 -4.19 -16.81
CA PHE A 212 10.22 -5.54 -16.69
C PHE A 212 10.50 -6.10 -18.07
#